data_AF-A0A1I1QY20-F1
#
_entry.id   AF-A0A1I1QY20-F1
#
_cell.length_a   1.000
_cell.length_b   1.000
_cell.length_c   1.000
_cell.angle_alpha   90.00
_cell.angle_beta   90.00
_cell.angle_gamma   90.00
#
_symmetry.space_group_name_H-M   'P 1'
#
loop_
_entity.id
_entity.type
_entity.pdbx_description
1 polymer ?
#
loop_
_entity_poly.entity_id
_entity_poly.type
_entity_poly.pdbx_seq_one_letter_code
_entity_poly.pdbx_strand_id
1 'polypeptide(L)'
;MPAFFLPRAEDPDQAERLYEALAEFAACEPAPRGERIASLTFDADGARWTAAVGEELRGTRTTRQMRRGELLEHTVELTSTTRVLAVYPGRPCTVVTDAAPITGAASEWANPFTAEPGDVVLFDQ
;
A
#
# COMPACT_ATOMS: atom_id res chain seq x y z
N MET A 1 13.63 10.42 -5.11
CA MET A 1 12.51 9.68 -4.50
C MET A 1 13.07 9.03 -3.23
N PRO A 2 12.41 8.08 -2.52
CA PRO A 2 13.13 7.32 -1.47
C PRO A 2 14.04 6.24 -2.08
N ALA A 3 15.11 5.86 -1.38
CA ALA A 3 15.91 4.69 -1.74
C ALA A 3 15.14 3.39 -1.49
N PHE A 4 15.40 2.35 -2.30
CA PHE A 4 14.76 1.05 -2.12
C PHE A 4 15.07 0.44 -0.74
N PHE A 5 14.02 -0.01 -0.07
CA PHE A 5 14.12 -0.80 1.16
C PHE A 5 12.92 -1.75 1.27
N LEU A 6 13.07 -2.79 2.09
CA LEU A 6 11.94 -3.61 2.53
C LEU A 6 11.87 -3.66 4.06
N PRO A 7 10.67 -3.54 4.64
CA PRO A 7 10.49 -3.74 6.07
C PRO A 7 10.96 -5.15 6.47
N ARG A 8 11.64 -5.22 7.63
CA ARG A 8 12.25 -6.45 8.20
C ARG A 8 13.51 -6.95 7.51
N ALA A 9 13.97 -6.32 6.44
CA ALA A 9 15.32 -6.53 5.94
C ALA A 9 16.34 -5.81 6.85
N GLU A 10 17.42 -6.49 7.21
CA GLU A 10 18.57 -5.98 7.96
C GLU A 10 19.63 -5.39 7.02
N ASP A 11 19.67 -5.85 5.77
CA ASP A 11 20.63 -5.43 4.74
C ASP A 11 20.01 -5.42 3.33
N PRO A 12 20.66 -4.77 2.34
CA PRO A 12 20.13 -4.69 0.97
C PRO A 12 19.97 -6.03 0.25
N ASP A 13 20.84 -7.01 0.49
CA ASP A 13 20.76 -8.32 -0.16
C ASP A 13 19.60 -9.14 0.42
N GLN A 14 19.32 -8.99 1.71
CA GLN A 14 18.12 -9.53 2.33
C GLN A 14 16.86 -8.84 1.81
N ALA A 15 16.90 -7.52 1.59
CA ALA A 15 15.77 -6.80 1.00
C ALA A 15 15.42 -7.37 -0.38
N GLU A 16 16.40 -7.58 -1.26
CA GLU A 16 16.16 -8.17 -2.58
C GLU A 16 15.52 -9.58 -2.48
N ARG A 17 16.09 -10.47 -1.65
CA ARG A 17 15.53 -11.82 -1.46
C ARG A 17 14.12 -11.81 -0.88
N LEU A 18 13.85 -10.93 0.07
CA LEU A 18 12.50 -10.78 0.64
C LEU A 18 11.51 -10.21 -0.37
N TYR A 19 11.94 -9.28 -1.23
CA TYR A 19 11.11 -8.78 -2.32
C TYR A 19 10.68 -9.92 -3.23
N GLU A 20 11.62 -10.74 -3.69
CA GLU A 20 11.32 -11.88 -4.56
C GLU A 20 10.38 -12.88 -3.88
N ALA A 21 10.61 -13.21 -2.61
CA ALA A 21 9.75 -14.11 -1.85
C ALA A 21 8.32 -13.56 -1.68
N LEU A 22 8.17 -12.24 -1.49
CA LEU A 22 6.86 -11.59 -1.41
C LEU A 22 6.16 -11.55 -2.78
N ALA A 23 6.92 -11.45 -3.88
CA ALA A 23 6.37 -11.52 -5.23
C ALA A 23 5.82 -12.92 -5.54
N GLU A 24 6.58 -13.96 -5.16
CA GLU A 24 6.15 -15.37 -5.25
C GLU A 24 4.89 -15.60 -4.39
N PHE A 25 4.88 -15.14 -3.15
CA PHE A 25 3.71 -15.20 -2.27
C PHE A 25 2.49 -14.53 -2.90
N ALA A 26 2.70 -13.39 -3.57
CA ALA A 26 1.65 -12.64 -4.24
C ALA A 26 1.30 -13.16 -5.65
N ALA A 27 1.93 -14.27 -6.09
CA ALA A 27 1.78 -14.86 -7.42
C ALA A 27 1.99 -13.85 -8.56
N CYS A 28 2.99 -12.98 -8.42
CA CYS A 28 3.34 -11.95 -9.40
C CYS A 28 4.85 -11.91 -9.67
N GLU A 29 5.24 -11.25 -10.76
CA GLU A 29 6.65 -11.05 -11.09
C GLU A 29 7.23 -9.86 -10.29
N PRO A 30 8.43 -9.98 -9.70
CA PRO A 30 9.08 -8.88 -9.02
C PRO A 30 9.46 -7.78 -10.02
N ALA A 31 9.18 -6.53 -9.65
CA ALA A 31 9.51 -5.40 -10.51
C ALA A 31 11.02 -5.13 -10.56
N PRO A 32 11.56 -4.72 -11.73
CA PRO A 32 12.93 -4.23 -11.81
C PRO A 32 13.10 -2.97 -10.95
N ARG A 33 14.32 -2.68 -10.48
CA ARG A 33 14.62 -1.61 -9.50
C ARG A 33 13.94 -0.26 -9.79
N GLY A 34 13.98 0.18 -11.04
CA GLY A 34 13.38 1.46 -11.46
C GLY A 34 11.86 1.49 -11.58
N GLU A 35 11.18 0.38 -11.35
CA GLU A 35 9.71 0.26 -11.41
C GLU A 35 9.09 -0.10 -10.05
N ARG A 36 9.93 -0.23 -9.00
CA ARG A 36 9.47 -0.60 -7.67
C ARG A 36 8.71 0.57 -7.05
N ILE A 37 7.49 0.30 -6.61
CA ILE A 37 6.59 1.31 -6.05
C ILE A 37 6.92 1.50 -4.56
N ALA A 38 7.24 2.74 -4.20
CA ALA A 38 7.42 3.17 -2.81
C ALA A 38 6.08 3.48 -2.14
N SER A 39 5.16 4.10 -2.87
CA SER A 39 3.79 4.31 -2.40
C SER A 39 2.78 4.43 -3.53
N LEU A 40 1.53 4.04 -3.29
CA LEU A 40 0.42 4.32 -4.19
C LEU A 40 -0.79 4.85 -3.42
N THR A 41 -1.59 5.69 -4.08
CA THR A 41 -2.93 6.04 -3.61
C THR A 41 -3.99 5.31 -4.41
N PHE A 42 -5.09 4.91 -3.78
CA PHE A 42 -6.18 4.19 -4.43
C PHE A 42 -7.51 4.48 -3.75
N ASP A 43 -8.62 4.31 -4.47
CA ASP A 43 -9.96 4.45 -3.92
C ASP A 43 -10.53 3.10 -3.54
N ALA A 44 -11.02 2.98 -2.31
CA ALA A 44 -11.68 1.79 -1.81
C ALA A 44 -12.69 2.15 -0.72
N ASP A 45 -13.87 1.52 -0.77
CA ASP A 45 -14.99 1.79 0.13
C ASP A 45 -15.36 3.28 0.26
N GLY A 46 -15.24 4.06 -0.83
CA GLY A 46 -15.53 5.50 -0.81
C GLY A 46 -14.58 6.32 0.07
N ALA A 47 -13.37 5.82 0.31
CA ALA A 47 -12.26 6.55 0.91
C ALA A 47 -11.03 6.46 0.01
N ARG A 48 -10.18 7.49 0.08
CA ARG A 48 -8.90 7.52 -0.61
C ARG A 48 -7.84 6.98 0.34
N TRP A 49 -7.25 5.86 -0.02
CA TRP A 49 -6.21 5.16 0.73
C TRP A 49 -4.82 5.44 0.17
N THR A 50 -3.82 5.32 1.04
CA THR A 50 -2.39 5.39 0.73
C THR A 50 -1.72 4.13 1.27
N ALA A 51 -1.11 3.37 0.37
CA ALA A 51 -0.23 2.26 0.69
C ALA A 51 1.21 2.72 0.48
N ALA A 52 1.96 2.93 1.55
CA ALA A 52 3.37 3.31 1.52
C ALA A 52 4.21 2.22 2.18
N VAL A 53 5.24 1.73 1.48
CA VAL A 53 6.09 0.63 1.94
C VAL A 53 6.72 1.00 3.28
N GLY A 54 6.50 0.15 4.28
CA GLY A 54 6.94 0.31 5.67
C GLY A 54 6.02 1.12 6.58
N GLU A 55 4.95 1.69 6.04
CA GLU A 55 3.93 2.39 6.82
C GLU A 55 2.65 1.58 6.94
N GLU A 56 1.84 1.95 7.93
CA GLU A 56 0.47 1.48 8.07
C GLU A 56 -0.41 2.02 6.93
N LEU A 57 -1.40 1.23 6.49
CA LEU A 57 -2.39 1.74 5.52
C LEU A 57 -3.18 2.89 6.13
N ARG A 58 -3.20 4.02 5.43
CA ARG A 58 -3.93 5.23 5.84
C ARG A 58 -4.97 5.61 4.80
N GLY A 59 -6.16 5.96 5.25
CA GLY A 59 -7.27 6.39 4.41
C GLY A 59 -7.78 7.76 4.81
N THR A 60 -8.42 8.44 3.87
CA THR A 60 -9.14 9.68 4.11
C THR A 60 -10.52 9.58 3.45
N ARG A 61 -11.57 9.83 4.23
CA ARG A 61 -12.94 9.89 3.71
C ARG A 61 -13.46 11.31 3.86
N THR A 62 -13.78 11.95 2.74
CA THR A 62 -14.41 13.28 2.74
C THR A 62 -15.88 13.13 2.39
N THR A 63 -16.74 13.56 3.30
CA THR A 63 -18.19 13.60 3.11
C THR A 63 -18.66 15.03 2.93
N ARG A 64 -19.62 15.23 2.02
CA ARG A 64 -20.20 16.54 1.72
C ARG A 64 -21.65 16.54 2.15
N GLN A 65 -22.03 17.50 3.00
CA GLN A 65 -23.42 17.65 3.45
C GLN A 65 -23.87 19.10 3.26
N MET A 66 -25.06 19.27 2.67
CA MET A 66 -25.69 20.58 2.58
C MET A 66 -26.42 20.88 3.89
N ARG A 67 -26.06 21.96 4.57
CA ARG A 67 -26.72 22.41 5.80
C ARG A 67 -27.09 23.89 5.66
N ARG A 68 -28.39 24.20 5.67
CA ARG A 68 -28.94 25.56 5.56
C ARG A 68 -28.45 26.35 4.32
N GLY A 69 -28.20 25.67 3.20
CA GLY A 69 -27.73 26.30 1.96
C GLY A 69 -26.21 26.42 1.84
N GLU A 70 -25.44 26.03 2.87
CA GLU A 70 -23.98 25.94 2.82
C GLU A 70 -23.52 24.50 2.63
N LEU A 71 -22.49 24.31 1.81
CA LEU A 71 -21.81 23.02 1.64
C LEU A 71 -20.81 22.84 2.78
N LEU A 72 -21.04 21.85 3.63
CA LEU A 72 -20.11 21.46 4.68
C LEU A 72 -19.29 20.25 4.21
N GLU A 73 -17.97 20.37 4.23
CA GLU A 73 -17.05 19.25 4.00
C GLU A 73 -16.56 18.71 5.34
N HIS A 74 -16.67 17.40 5.54
CA HIS A 74 -16.17 16.71 6.72
C HIS A 74 -15.23 15.60 6.29
N THR A 75 -13.94 15.76 6.62
CA THR A 75 -12.89 14.79 6.34
C THR A 75 -12.53 14.01 7.61
N VAL A 76 -12.52 12.68 7.50
CA VAL A 76 -12.14 11.76 8.58
C VAL A 76 -10.95 10.94 8.12
N GLU A 77 -9.95 10.79 9.00
CA GLU A 77 -8.82 9.89 8.79
C GLU A 77 -9.19 8.45 9.18
N LEU A 78 -8.77 7.51 8.37
CA LEU A 78 -8.90 6.08 8.57
C LEU A 78 -7.49 5.49 8.70
N THR A 79 -7.33 4.48 9.54
CA THR A 79 -6.05 3.78 9.70
C THR A 79 -6.33 2.29 9.82
N SER A 80 -5.58 1.47 9.06
CA SER A 80 -5.45 0.04 9.34
C SER A 80 -4.18 -0.18 10.15
N THR A 81 -4.19 -1.16 11.06
CA THR A 81 -2.98 -1.54 11.81
C THR A 81 -1.99 -2.35 10.97
N THR A 82 -2.32 -2.68 9.73
CA THR A 82 -1.42 -3.44 8.85
C THR A 82 -0.39 -2.58 8.17
N ARG A 83 0.85 -3.05 8.20
CA ARG A 83 1.97 -2.40 7.54
C ARG A 83 2.13 -2.94 6.14
N VAL A 84 2.32 -2.04 5.17
CA VAL A 84 2.65 -2.41 3.80
C VAL A 84 4.09 -2.91 3.74
N LEU A 85 4.28 -4.11 3.21
CA LEU A 85 5.60 -4.71 3.02
C LEU A 85 6.14 -4.46 1.61
N ALA A 86 5.29 -4.60 0.59
CA ALA A 86 5.67 -4.41 -0.80
C ALA A 86 4.46 -3.99 -1.65
N VAL A 87 4.74 -3.28 -2.74
CA VAL A 87 3.78 -2.98 -3.79
C VAL A 87 4.38 -3.40 -5.13
N TYR A 88 3.64 -4.22 -5.87
CA TYR A 88 4.01 -4.67 -7.22
C TYR A 88 3.19 -3.93 -8.28
N PRO A 89 3.85 -3.39 -9.32
CA PRO A 89 3.17 -2.72 -10.41
C PRO A 89 2.28 -3.70 -11.19
N GLY A 90 1.16 -3.18 -11.67
CA GLY A 90 0.16 -3.93 -12.42
C GLY A 90 -1.09 -3.07 -12.63
N ARG A 91 -2.04 -3.57 -13.42
CA ARG A 91 -3.39 -3.00 -13.53
C ARG A 91 -4.41 -4.10 -13.26
N PRO A 92 -4.86 -4.29 -12.01
CA PRO A 92 -4.54 -3.50 -10.79
C PRO A 92 -3.13 -3.76 -10.22
N CYS A 93 -2.63 -2.87 -9.37
CA CYS A 93 -1.40 -3.10 -8.59
C CYS A 93 -1.66 -4.11 -7.46
N THR A 94 -0.63 -4.85 -7.06
CA THR A 94 -0.72 -5.81 -5.95
C THR A 94 -0.03 -5.27 -4.71
N VAL A 95 -0.74 -5.22 -3.58
CA VAL A 95 -0.24 -4.74 -2.31
C VAL A 95 -0.10 -5.91 -1.34
N VAL A 96 1.09 -6.06 -0.77
CA VAL A 96 1.40 -7.07 0.25
C VAL A 96 1.59 -6.38 1.58
N THR A 97 0.93 -6.90 2.62
CA THR A 97 1.00 -6.37 3.99
C THR A 97 1.56 -7.40 4.95
N ASP A 98 1.77 -7.03 6.22
CA ASP A 98 2.16 -7.98 7.26
C ASP A 98 0.99 -8.78 7.87
N ALA A 99 -0.24 -8.56 7.40
CA ALA A 99 -1.42 -9.30 7.86
C ALA A 99 -1.26 -10.82 7.66
N ALA A 100 -2.13 -11.60 8.29
CA ALA A 100 -2.27 -13.02 7.99
C ALA A 100 -2.40 -13.24 6.47
N PRO A 101 -1.66 -14.20 5.88
CA PRO A 101 -0.94 -15.29 6.55
C PRO A 101 0.51 -14.99 6.99
N ILE A 102 1.04 -13.77 6.79
CA ILE A 102 2.47 -13.48 7.04
C ILE A 102 2.81 -13.39 8.53
N THR A 103 2.08 -12.58 9.33
CA THR A 103 2.32 -12.54 10.80
C THR A 103 1.13 -12.86 11.68
N GLY A 104 0.08 -13.47 11.11
CA GLY A 104 -1.13 -13.84 11.86
C GLY A 104 -1.92 -12.63 12.39
N ALA A 105 -1.48 -11.41 12.09
CA ALA A 105 -2.18 -10.18 12.44
C ALA A 105 -3.50 -10.11 11.66
N ALA A 106 -4.58 -9.80 12.37
CA ALA A 106 -5.88 -9.57 11.76
C ALA A 106 -5.87 -8.27 10.95
N SER A 107 -6.59 -8.26 9.83
CA SER A 107 -6.78 -7.08 9.00
C SER A 107 -8.15 -7.09 8.35
N GLU A 108 -8.68 -5.91 8.08
CA GLU A 108 -9.81 -5.67 7.20
C GLU A 108 -9.45 -5.86 5.70
N TRP A 109 -8.16 -5.93 5.37
CA TRP A 109 -7.66 -6.17 4.01
C TRP A 109 -7.22 -7.62 3.83
N ALA A 110 -7.55 -8.21 2.68
CA ALA A 110 -6.95 -9.46 2.25
C ALA A 110 -5.43 -9.30 2.06
N ASN A 111 -4.65 -10.37 2.21
CA ASN A 111 -3.21 -10.33 1.97
C ASN A 111 -2.79 -11.48 1.04
N PRO A 112 -2.29 -11.18 -0.18
CA PRO A 112 -2.25 -9.85 -0.80
C PRO A 112 -3.66 -9.30 -1.14
N PHE A 113 -3.75 -8.01 -1.43
CA PHE A 113 -4.92 -7.42 -2.10
C PHE A 113 -4.51 -6.65 -3.35
N THR A 114 -5.49 -6.38 -4.22
CA THR A 114 -5.26 -5.59 -5.44
C THR A 114 -5.90 -4.21 -5.31
N ALA A 115 -5.27 -3.21 -5.91
CA ALA A 115 -5.72 -1.83 -5.88
C ALA A 115 -5.54 -1.16 -7.25
N GLU A 116 -6.58 -0.47 -7.72
CA GLU A 116 -6.46 0.38 -8.91
C GLU A 116 -5.61 1.62 -8.57
N PRO A 117 -4.47 1.82 -9.24
CA PRO A 117 -3.55 2.89 -8.88
C PRO A 117 -4.08 4.26 -9.31
N GLY A 118 -4.14 5.19 -8.34
CA GLY A 118 -4.20 6.63 -8.56
C GLY A 118 -2.79 7.19 -8.72
N ASP A 119 -2.33 7.99 -7.74
CA ASP A 119 -0.96 8.49 -7.73
C ASP A 119 0.03 7.41 -7.29
N VAL A 120 1.13 7.26 -8.04
CA VAL A 120 2.20 6.28 -7.78
C VAL A 120 3.52 7.01 -7.61
N VAL A 121 4.25 6.66 -6.56
CA VAL A 121 5.62 7.12 -6.28
C VAL A 121 6.54 5.91 -6.31
N LEU A 122 7.60 5.97 -7.11
CA LEU A 122 8.60 4.91 -7.24
C LEU A 122 9.75 5.12 -6.25
N PHE A 123 10.51 4.06 -5.97
CA PHE A 123 11.83 4.18 -5.36
C PHE A 123 12.86 4.72 -6.37
N ASP A 124 13.97 5.23 -5.86
CA ASP A 124 15.16 5.56 -6.66
C ASP A 124 15.79 4.29 -7.26
N GLN A 125 16.48 4.46 -8.40
CA GLN A 125 17.13 3.38 -9.16
C GLN A 125 18.41 2.86 -8.52
#